data_AF-A0A6N7P761-F1
#
_entry.id   AF-A0A6N7P761-F1
#
_cell.length_a   1.000
_cell.length_b   1.000
_cell.length_c   1.000
_cell.angle_alpha   90.00
_cell.angle_beta   90.00
_cell.angle_gamma   90.00
#
_symmetry.space_group_name_H-M   'P 1'
#
loop_
_entity.id
_entity.type
_entity.pdbx_description
1 polymer ?
#
loop_
_entity_poly.entity_id
_entity_poly.type
_entity_poly.pdbx_seq_one_letter_code
_entity_poly.pdbx_strand_id
1 'polypeptide(L)'
;MKKIPVTLCLFLLPLWLLAQQKFDYPIKPGTDNWKVMKSHKERVEASQIPAAVAKQLSTPALLEAVLDYPLSMDLFFFNTLQDGMDMLKTNFAALPELLSRKDLMTVSVERYAQLRMDSVTSLEGKYDRAIFSFKVSFLEMILAQPEVTNKLDAGRRKVVLEALVSKYEQKERLKEFYGEMNLGSSAWAAYRISKRSDDSALNKGAFISPAASKSVILQTRKQID
;
A
#
# COMPACT_ATOMS: atom_id res chain seq x y z
N MET A 1 39.99 -16.63 -43.92
CA MET A 1 39.37 -15.72 -42.93
C MET A 1 37.87 -15.68 -43.18
N LYS A 2 37.07 -16.44 -42.42
CA LYS A 2 35.61 -16.47 -42.56
C LYS A 2 35.02 -15.38 -41.67
N LYS A 3 34.31 -14.42 -42.26
CA LYS A 3 33.61 -13.34 -41.54
C LYS A 3 32.40 -13.94 -40.84
N ILE A 4 32.34 -13.82 -39.52
CA ILE A 4 31.15 -14.16 -38.71
C ILE A 4 30.14 -13.02 -38.92
N PRO A 5 28.89 -13.28 -39.32
CA PRO A 5 27.89 -12.24 -39.40
C PRO A 5 27.42 -11.90 -37.98
N VAL A 6 27.76 -10.71 -37.52
CA VAL A 6 27.11 -10.07 -36.37
C VAL A 6 25.73 -9.66 -36.85
N THR A 7 24.75 -10.54 -36.69
CA THR A 7 23.36 -10.22 -36.98
C THR A 7 22.51 -10.60 -35.78
N LEU A 8 21.96 -9.55 -35.16
CA LEU A 8 20.75 -9.56 -34.34
C LEU A 8 20.82 -10.19 -32.93
N CYS A 9 21.47 -9.48 -32.00
CA CYS A 9 21.21 -9.62 -30.56
C CYS A 9 20.52 -8.37 -29.95
N LEU A 10 19.73 -7.64 -30.75
CA LEU A 10 18.92 -6.54 -30.23
C LEU A 10 17.56 -7.04 -29.72
N PHE A 11 17.50 -7.15 -28.38
CA PHE A 11 16.33 -6.94 -27.52
C PHE A 11 15.20 -7.97 -27.54
N LEU A 12 15.48 -9.20 -27.12
CA LEU A 12 14.62 -9.81 -26.10
C LEU A 12 15.18 -9.38 -24.76
N LEU A 13 14.70 -8.25 -24.21
CA LEU A 13 14.89 -8.01 -22.79
C LEU A 13 14.36 -9.25 -22.07
N PRO A 14 15.20 -9.98 -21.31
CA PRO A 14 14.75 -11.21 -20.68
C PRO A 14 13.56 -10.86 -19.80
N LEU A 15 12.47 -11.63 -19.92
CA LEU A 15 11.20 -11.38 -19.23
C LEU A 15 11.37 -11.17 -17.72
N TRP A 16 12.42 -11.72 -17.11
CA TRP A 16 12.77 -11.48 -15.71
C TRP A 16 13.12 -10.03 -15.39
N LEU A 17 13.62 -9.25 -16.35
CA LEU A 17 14.11 -7.88 -16.12
C LEU A 17 12.93 -6.91 -16.06
N LEU A 18 11.92 -7.17 -16.89
CA LEU A 18 10.63 -6.47 -16.82
C LEU A 18 9.89 -6.80 -15.51
N ALA A 19 9.99 -8.03 -15.02
CA ALA A 19 9.32 -8.45 -13.78
C ALA A 19 9.84 -7.75 -12.52
N GLN A 20 11.09 -7.27 -12.52
CA GLN A 20 11.70 -6.58 -11.38
C GLN A 20 11.71 -5.05 -11.52
N GLN A 21 11.33 -4.53 -12.70
CA GLN A 21 11.35 -3.09 -12.93
C GLN A 21 10.19 -2.41 -12.20
N LYS A 22 10.49 -1.26 -11.57
CA LYS A 22 9.46 -0.38 -11.03
C LYS A 22 8.55 0.10 -12.16
N PHE A 23 7.23 -0.02 -11.97
CA PHE A 23 6.27 0.60 -12.87
C PHE A 23 6.12 2.09 -12.54
N ASP A 24 6.40 2.94 -13.52
CA ASP A 24 6.21 4.38 -13.39
C ASP A 24 4.97 4.82 -14.17
N TYR A 25 4.02 5.44 -13.46
CA TYR A 25 2.80 5.97 -14.09
C TYR A 25 3.14 7.09 -15.07
N PRO A 26 2.72 6.98 -16.35
CA PRO A 26 3.04 7.97 -17.37
C PRO A 26 2.30 9.30 -17.13
N ILE A 27 1.13 9.25 -16.50
CA ILE A 27 0.32 10.43 -16.15
C ILE A 27 0.01 10.35 -14.66
N LYS A 28 0.46 11.35 -13.90
CA LYS A 28 0.32 11.43 -12.44
C LYS A 28 0.24 12.89 -11.98
N PRO A 29 -0.23 13.18 -10.76
CA PRO A 29 -0.27 14.54 -10.22
C PRO A 29 1.06 15.28 -10.43
N GLY A 30 0.98 16.55 -10.83
CA GLY A 30 2.15 17.40 -11.13
C GLY A 30 2.54 17.42 -12.62
N THR A 31 2.21 16.40 -13.41
CA THR A 31 2.46 16.39 -14.86
C THR A 31 1.48 17.29 -15.62
N ASP A 32 1.88 17.81 -16.79
CA ASP A 32 1.00 18.68 -17.59
C ASP A 32 -0.23 17.93 -18.13
N ASN A 33 -0.06 16.66 -18.53
CA ASN A 33 -1.16 15.79 -18.94
C ASN A 33 -2.19 15.57 -17.82
N TRP A 34 -1.76 15.55 -16.55
CA TRP A 34 -2.68 15.43 -15.41
C TRP A 34 -3.49 16.72 -15.19
N LYS A 35 -2.87 17.89 -15.38
CA LYS A 35 -3.51 19.19 -15.13
C LYS A 35 -4.66 19.47 -16.10
N VAL A 36 -4.57 18.96 -17.34
CA VAL A 36 -5.59 19.18 -18.37
C VAL A 36 -6.79 18.23 -18.27
N MET A 37 -6.71 17.17 -17.46
CA MET A 37 -7.81 16.24 -17.21
C MET A 37 -8.93 16.91 -16.41
N LYS A 38 -10.16 16.79 -16.92
CA LYS A 38 -11.33 17.53 -16.44
C LYS A 38 -12.17 16.73 -15.46
N SER A 39 -12.11 15.40 -15.53
CA SER A 39 -12.94 14.53 -14.70
C SER A 39 -12.10 13.57 -13.86
N HIS A 40 -12.67 13.15 -12.73
CA HIS A 40 -12.09 12.09 -11.91
C HIS A 40 -11.97 10.77 -12.70
N LYS A 41 -12.98 10.46 -13.52
CA LYS A 41 -12.99 9.29 -14.41
C LYS A 41 -11.79 9.27 -15.36
N GLU A 42 -11.46 10.38 -16.03
CA GLU A 42 -10.28 10.50 -16.89
C GLU A 42 -8.99 10.19 -16.14
N ARG A 43 -8.87 10.63 -14.87
CA ARG A 43 -7.69 10.35 -14.04
C ARG A 43 -7.61 8.87 -13.66
N VAL A 44 -8.73 8.23 -13.35
CA VAL A 44 -8.79 6.78 -13.07
C VAL A 44 -8.37 5.99 -14.30
N GLU A 45 -8.87 6.35 -15.49
CA GLU A 45 -8.50 5.71 -16.77
C GLU A 45 -7.01 5.89 -17.09
N ALA A 46 -6.48 7.09 -16.90
CA ALA A 46 -5.06 7.39 -17.12
C ALA A 46 -4.12 6.73 -16.10
N SER A 47 -4.65 6.35 -14.94
CA SER A 47 -3.90 5.72 -13.85
C SER A 47 -4.01 4.19 -13.85
N GLN A 48 -4.57 3.57 -14.90
CA GLN A 48 -4.60 2.10 -14.99
C GLN A 48 -3.22 1.54 -15.34
N ILE A 49 -2.88 0.39 -14.73
CA ILE A 49 -1.78 -0.45 -15.19
C ILE A 49 -2.36 -1.40 -16.24
N PRO A 50 -1.83 -1.45 -17.49
CA PRO A 50 -2.31 -2.39 -18.48
C PRO A 50 -2.23 -3.84 -17.96
N ALA A 51 -3.30 -4.61 -18.14
CA ALA A 51 -3.39 -5.97 -17.56
C ALA A 51 -2.24 -6.90 -17.99
N ALA A 52 -1.76 -6.76 -19.22
CA ALA A 52 -0.59 -7.50 -19.71
C ALA A 52 0.69 -7.15 -18.94
N VAL A 53 0.86 -5.88 -18.55
CA VAL A 53 1.99 -5.41 -17.75
C VAL A 53 1.86 -5.90 -16.31
N ALA A 54 0.68 -5.72 -15.69
CA ALA A 54 0.43 -6.16 -14.31
C ALA A 54 0.70 -7.67 -14.09
N LYS A 55 0.37 -8.50 -15.09
CA LYS A 55 0.65 -9.95 -15.09
C LYS A 55 2.12 -10.32 -15.19
N GLN A 56 2.93 -9.45 -15.80
CA GLN A 56 4.37 -9.67 -15.98
C GLN A 56 5.19 -9.17 -14.78
N LEU A 57 4.67 -8.20 -14.02
CA LEU A 57 5.32 -7.73 -12.80
C LEU A 57 5.39 -8.84 -11.75
N SER A 58 6.54 -8.95 -11.09
CA SER A 58 6.67 -9.74 -9.86
C SER A 58 5.75 -9.17 -8.78
N THR A 59 5.37 -9.99 -7.79
CA THR A 59 4.53 -9.53 -6.68
C THR A 59 5.12 -8.31 -5.94
N PRO A 60 6.44 -8.23 -5.65
CA PRO A 60 7.04 -7.01 -5.09
C PRO A 60 6.91 -5.79 -6.00
N ALA A 61 7.18 -5.92 -7.30
CA ALA A 61 7.07 -4.82 -8.24
C ALA A 61 5.62 -4.34 -8.42
N LEU A 62 4.66 -5.27 -8.48
CA LEU A 62 3.24 -4.96 -8.53
C LEU A 62 2.75 -4.31 -7.23
N LEU A 63 3.26 -4.74 -6.07
CA LEU A 63 2.96 -4.10 -4.79
C LEU A 63 3.40 -2.63 -4.80
N GLU A 64 4.65 -2.34 -5.17
CA GLU A 64 5.10 -0.94 -5.27
C GLU A 64 4.30 -0.15 -6.30
N ALA A 65 3.94 -0.74 -7.43
CA ALA A 65 3.11 -0.08 -8.44
C ALA A 65 1.71 0.26 -7.89
N VAL A 66 1.10 -0.63 -7.10
CA VAL A 66 -0.18 -0.39 -6.44
C VAL A 66 -0.05 0.69 -5.36
N LEU A 67 1.00 0.66 -4.54
CA LEU A 67 1.25 1.70 -3.53
C LEU A 67 1.52 3.07 -4.18
N ASP A 68 2.13 3.10 -5.36
CA ASP A 68 2.40 4.30 -6.15
C ASP A 68 1.19 4.78 -6.96
N TYR A 69 0.01 4.16 -6.82
CA TYR A 69 -1.21 4.54 -7.54
C TYR A 69 -1.52 6.04 -7.38
N PRO A 70 -1.62 6.81 -8.50
CA PRO A 70 -1.75 8.26 -8.48
C PRO A 70 -2.97 8.80 -7.72
N LEU A 71 -4.02 7.99 -7.59
CA LEU A 71 -5.25 8.32 -6.87
C LEU A 71 -5.41 7.50 -5.58
N SER A 72 -4.32 7.03 -4.96
CA SER A 72 -4.38 6.29 -3.70
C SER A 72 -5.07 7.04 -2.55
N MET A 73 -5.10 8.37 -2.59
CA MET A 73 -5.86 9.18 -1.63
C MET A 73 -7.37 8.93 -1.66
N ASP A 74 -7.92 8.43 -2.77
CA ASP A 74 -9.35 8.12 -2.90
C ASP A 74 -9.83 7.15 -1.79
N LEU A 75 -8.93 6.29 -1.29
CA LEU A 75 -9.20 5.35 -0.19
C LEU A 75 -9.87 6.00 1.03
N PHE A 76 -9.58 7.27 1.30
CA PHE A 76 -10.03 7.97 2.50
C PHE A 76 -11.32 8.80 2.29
N PHE A 77 -11.85 8.87 1.07
CA PHE A 77 -13.04 9.66 0.74
C PHE A 77 -14.36 8.86 0.79
N PHE A 78 -14.38 7.77 1.57
CA PHE A 78 -15.55 6.89 1.75
C PHE A 78 -16.00 6.83 3.20
N ASN A 79 -17.15 6.18 3.45
CA ASN A 79 -17.71 6.07 4.79
C ASN A 79 -16.81 5.26 5.72
N THR A 80 -16.18 4.19 5.23
CA THR A 80 -15.24 3.36 5.99
C THR A 80 -13.96 3.09 5.19
N LEU A 81 -12.87 2.73 5.89
CA LEU A 81 -11.63 2.29 5.22
C LEU A 81 -11.85 1.04 4.35
N GLN A 82 -12.81 0.18 4.72
CA GLN A 82 -13.16 -0.98 3.92
C GLN A 82 -13.89 -0.58 2.63
N ASP A 83 -14.83 0.38 2.70
CA ASP A 83 -15.51 0.89 1.51
C ASP A 83 -14.52 1.50 0.51
N GLY A 84 -13.50 2.22 0.99
CA GLY A 84 -12.42 2.73 0.15
C GLY A 84 -11.62 1.63 -0.55
N MET A 85 -11.28 0.56 0.18
CA MET A 85 -10.63 -0.61 -0.41
C MET A 85 -11.51 -1.30 -1.46
N ASP A 86 -12.80 -1.45 -1.18
CA ASP A 86 -13.73 -2.13 -2.10
C ASP A 86 -14.03 -1.28 -3.34
N MET A 87 -14.03 0.05 -3.21
CA MET A 87 -14.06 0.95 -4.35
C MET A 87 -12.81 0.76 -5.22
N LEU A 88 -11.60 0.77 -4.64
CA LEU A 88 -10.38 0.57 -5.43
C LEU A 88 -10.32 -0.81 -6.08
N LYS A 89 -10.79 -1.87 -5.40
CA LYS A 89 -10.91 -3.20 -6.03
C LYS A 89 -11.78 -3.17 -7.28
N THR A 90 -12.79 -2.31 -7.31
CA THR A 90 -13.69 -2.16 -8.45
C THR A 90 -13.11 -1.31 -9.57
N ASN A 91 -12.43 -0.20 -9.23
CA ASN A 91 -12.04 0.83 -10.21
C ASN A 91 -10.55 0.81 -10.60
N PHE A 92 -9.72 0.01 -9.93
CA PHE A 92 -8.29 -0.10 -10.19
C PHE A 92 -7.88 -1.56 -10.34
N ALA A 93 -7.79 -2.03 -11.60
CA ALA A 93 -7.67 -3.45 -11.93
C ALA A 93 -6.39 -4.12 -11.37
N ALA A 94 -5.34 -3.35 -11.09
CA ALA A 94 -4.11 -3.88 -10.51
C ALA A 94 -4.26 -4.32 -9.05
N LEU A 95 -5.19 -3.73 -8.28
CA LEU A 95 -5.41 -4.13 -6.90
C LEU A 95 -5.98 -5.55 -6.78
N PRO A 96 -7.05 -5.95 -7.49
CA PRO A 96 -7.49 -7.35 -7.53
C PRO A 96 -6.41 -8.31 -8.05
N GLU A 97 -5.66 -7.93 -9.09
CA GLU A 97 -4.54 -8.73 -9.59
C GLU A 97 -3.51 -8.99 -8.47
N LEU A 98 -3.12 -7.95 -7.72
CA LEU A 98 -2.22 -8.08 -6.58
C LEU A 98 -2.81 -8.96 -5.47
N LEU A 99 -4.07 -8.72 -5.07
CA LEU A 99 -4.76 -9.49 -4.01
C LEU A 99 -4.86 -10.98 -4.35
N SER A 100 -4.91 -11.33 -5.64
CA SER A 100 -4.93 -12.72 -6.10
C SER A 100 -3.57 -13.44 -6.00
N ARG A 101 -2.45 -12.71 -5.83
CA ARG A 101 -1.10 -13.30 -5.80
C ARG A 101 -0.92 -14.18 -4.56
N LYS A 102 -0.46 -15.42 -4.78
CA LYS A 102 -0.33 -16.44 -3.72
C LYS A 102 0.63 -15.99 -2.62
N ASP A 103 1.70 -15.31 -2.99
CA ASP A 103 2.81 -14.83 -2.16
C ASP A 103 2.60 -13.40 -1.61
N LEU A 104 1.45 -12.76 -1.86
CA LEU A 104 1.17 -11.39 -1.39
C LEU A 104 1.38 -11.23 0.12
N MET A 105 0.93 -12.20 0.93
CA MET A 105 1.08 -12.14 2.38
C MET A 105 2.55 -11.96 2.77
N THR A 106 3.44 -12.79 2.24
CA THR A 106 4.88 -12.71 2.53
C THR A 106 5.45 -11.37 2.05
N VAL A 107 5.19 -11.01 0.79
CA VAL A 107 5.75 -9.80 0.18
C VAL A 107 5.31 -8.53 0.91
N SER A 108 4.01 -8.40 1.24
CA SER A 108 3.49 -7.23 1.94
C SER A 108 4.01 -7.12 3.39
N VAL A 109 4.16 -8.24 4.10
CA VAL A 109 4.73 -8.28 5.46
C VAL A 109 6.21 -7.89 5.45
N GLU A 110 7.00 -8.46 4.54
CA GLU A 110 8.43 -8.12 4.39
C GLU A 110 8.60 -6.66 4.02
N ARG A 111 7.80 -6.16 3.08
CA ARG A 111 7.84 -4.76 2.67
C ARG A 111 7.50 -3.81 3.82
N TYR A 112 6.50 -4.17 4.63
CA TYR A 112 6.12 -3.38 5.80
C TYR A 112 7.19 -3.43 6.89
N ALA A 113 7.87 -4.56 7.07
CA ALA A 113 8.98 -4.69 8.02
C ALA A 113 10.14 -3.74 7.67
N GLN A 114 10.43 -3.58 6.37
CA GLN A 114 11.50 -2.71 5.87
C GLN A 114 11.18 -1.20 5.94
N LEU A 115 9.90 -0.81 6.10
CA LEU A 115 9.53 0.60 6.23
C LEU A 115 10.04 1.20 7.54
N ARG A 116 10.68 2.35 7.44
CA ARG A 116 11.01 3.19 8.59
C ARG A 116 10.18 4.46 8.58
N MET A 117 9.52 4.77 9.69
CA MET A 117 8.65 5.94 9.76
C MET A 117 9.43 7.25 9.76
N ASP A 118 10.69 7.23 10.20
CA ASP A 118 11.57 8.40 10.21
C ASP A 118 12.14 8.73 8.81
N SER A 119 12.02 7.85 7.82
CA SER A 119 12.38 8.16 6.42
C SER A 119 11.62 9.37 5.87
N VAL A 120 10.46 9.72 6.43
CA VAL A 120 9.72 10.93 6.05
C VAL A 120 10.50 12.22 6.34
N THR A 121 11.39 12.21 7.34
CA THR A 121 12.15 13.40 7.76
C THR A 121 13.20 13.82 6.72
N SER A 122 13.70 12.86 5.94
CA SER A 122 14.69 13.09 4.89
C SER A 122 14.08 13.44 3.54
N LEU A 123 12.75 13.45 3.41
CA LEU A 123 12.08 13.79 2.16
C LEU A 123 11.97 15.30 1.99
N GLU A 124 12.30 15.76 0.79
CA GLU A 124 12.19 17.16 0.40
C GLU A 124 10.75 17.49 -0.01
N GLY A 125 10.23 18.62 0.48
CA GLY A 125 8.91 19.10 0.11
C GLY A 125 7.74 18.39 0.79
N LYS A 126 6.62 19.11 0.87
CA LYS A 126 5.38 18.61 1.52
C LYS A 126 4.72 17.49 0.71
N TYR A 127 4.86 17.51 -0.62
CA TYR A 127 4.25 16.54 -1.50
C TYR A 127 4.83 15.14 -1.32
N ASP A 128 6.16 15.00 -1.36
CA ASP A 128 6.81 13.68 -1.22
C ASP A 128 6.57 13.06 0.17
N ARG A 129 6.54 13.90 1.21
CA ARG A 129 6.16 13.49 2.58
C ARG A 129 4.74 12.96 2.65
N ALA A 130 3.79 13.64 2.02
CA ALA A 130 2.40 13.20 1.94
C ALA A 130 2.28 11.89 1.16
N ILE A 131 2.93 11.78 -0.01
CA ILE A 131 2.94 10.55 -0.80
C ILE A 131 3.52 9.38 0.00
N PHE A 132 4.62 9.59 0.72
CA PHE A 132 5.18 8.56 1.59
C PHE A 132 4.19 8.13 2.69
N SER A 133 3.58 9.08 3.41
CA SER A 133 2.65 8.74 4.49
C SER A 133 1.40 8.00 3.97
N PHE A 134 0.88 8.37 2.79
CA PHE A 134 -0.22 7.65 2.15
C PHE A 134 0.17 6.25 1.68
N LYS A 135 1.38 6.06 1.15
CA LYS A 135 1.90 4.72 0.80
C LYS A 135 1.96 3.80 2.01
N VAL A 136 2.43 4.32 3.16
CA VAL A 136 2.44 3.55 4.41
C VAL A 136 1.01 3.14 4.80
N SER A 137 0.07 4.08 4.78
CA SER A 137 -1.32 3.79 5.14
C SER A 137 -1.99 2.82 4.16
N PHE A 138 -1.72 2.92 2.86
CA PHE A 138 -2.25 1.98 1.88
C PHE A 138 -1.69 0.57 2.09
N LEU A 139 -0.39 0.43 2.39
CA LEU A 139 0.19 -0.86 2.73
C LEU A 139 -0.44 -1.46 3.99
N GLU A 140 -0.72 -0.66 5.01
CA GLU A 140 -1.44 -1.11 6.21
C GLU A 140 -2.86 -1.59 5.87
N MET A 141 -3.54 -0.90 4.95
CA MET A 141 -4.87 -1.30 4.50
C MET A 141 -4.84 -2.60 3.69
N ILE A 142 -3.77 -2.86 2.91
CA ILE A 142 -3.53 -4.12 2.21
C ILE A 142 -3.26 -5.25 3.22
N LEU A 143 -2.41 -5.02 4.22
CA LEU A 143 -2.12 -6.00 5.27
C LEU A 143 -3.37 -6.45 6.04
N ALA A 144 -4.36 -5.55 6.13
CA ALA A 144 -5.61 -5.79 6.82
C ALA A 144 -6.63 -6.60 5.99
N GLN A 145 -6.36 -6.90 4.71
CA GLN A 145 -7.29 -7.65 3.86
C GLN A 145 -7.32 -9.15 4.18
N PRO A 146 -8.44 -9.86 3.93
CA PRO A 146 -8.56 -11.31 4.17
C PRO A 146 -7.48 -12.15 3.45
N GLU A 147 -7.08 -11.74 2.26
CA GLU A 147 -6.06 -12.39 1.43
C GLU A 147 -4.68 -12.45 2.11
N VAL A 148 -4.43 -11.51 3.04
CA VAL A 148 -3.25 -11.48 3.90
C VAL A 148 -3.56 -12.08 5.27
N THR A 149 -4.57 -11.56 5.97
CA THR A 149 -4.84 -11.89 7.38
C THR A 149 -5.19 -13.36 7.64
N ASN A 150 -5.83 -14.04 6.67
CA ASN A 150 -6.16 -15.47 6.75
C ASN A 150 -4.94 -16.37 6.56
N LYS A 151 -3.87 -15.88 5.94
CA LYS A 151 -2.62 -16.63 5.69
C LYS A 151 -1.56 -16.42 6.77
N LEU A 152 -1.77 -15.52 7.72
CA LEU A 152 -0.85 -15.31 8.85
C LEU A 152 -0.99 -16.45 9.87
N ASP A 153 0.08 -17.22 10.07
CA ASP A 153 0.23 -18.09 11.25
C ASP A 153 0.38 -17.26 12.54
N ALA A 154 0.34 -17.91 13.71
CA ALA A 154 0.38 -17.23 15.01
C ALA A 154 1.70 -16.44 15.22
N GLY A 155 2.84 -16.99 14.79
CA GLY A 155 4.15 -16.36 14.94
C GLY A 155 4.28 -15.10 14.09
N ARG A 156 3.97 -15.21 12.78
CA ARG A 156 3.97 -14.06 11.87
C ARG A 156 2.96 -13.00 12.29
N ARG A 157 1.78 -13.41 12.76
CA ARG A 157 0.76 -12.48 13.28
C ARG A 157 1.31 -11.65 14.43
N LYS A 158 1.97 -12.27 15.41
CA LYS A 158 2.61 -11.56 16.52
C LYS A 158 3.63 -10.55 16.01
N VAL A 159 4.55 -10.95 15.12
CA VAL A 159 5.57 -10.06 14.54
C VAL A 159 4.96 -8.86 13.80
N VAL A 160 3.90 -9.07 13.02
CA VAL A 160 3.23 -7.98 12.30
C VAL A 160 2.53 -7.01 13.27
N LEU A 161 1.90 -7.53 14.33
CA LEU A 161 1.27 -6.70 15.36
C LEU A 161 2.31 -5.89 16.16
N GLU A 162 3.45 -6.50 16.52
CA GLU A 162 4.58 -5.78 17.13
C GLU A 162 5.08 -4.63 16.24
N ALA A 163 5.22 -4.89 14.94
CA ALA A 163 5.61 -3.89 13.96
C ALA A 163 4.57 -2.76 13.84
N LEU A 164 3.27 -3.07 13.82
CA LEU A 164 2.19 -2.08 13.77
C LEU A 164 2.16 -1.20 15.02
N VAL A 165 2.28 -1.80 16.21
CA VAL A 165 2.35 -1.07 17.48
C VAL A 165 3.55 -0.14 17.50
N SER A 166 4.75 -0.66 17.19
CA SER A 166 5.98 0.14 17.18
C SER A 166 5.92 1.29 16.18
N LYS A 167 5.41 1.05 14.96
CA LYS A 167 5.31 2.08 13.92
C LYS A 167 4.22 3.10 14.23
N TYR A 168 3.10 2.70 14.82
CA TYR A 168 2.09 3.62 15.32
C TYR A 168 2.69 4.62 16.32
N GLU A 169 3.45 4.15 17.29
CA GLU A 169 4.08 5.03 18.29
C GLU A 169 5.15 5.95 17.68
N GLN A 170 5.87 5.47 16.65
CA GLN A 170 6.77 6.34 15.88
C GLN A 170 5.99 7.44 15.17
N LYS A 171 4.86 7.12 14.52
CA LYS A 171 3.97 8.10 13.88
C LYS A 171 3.43 9.11 14.89
N GLU A 172 3.01 8.68 16.08
CA GLU A 172 2.56 9.58 17.16
C GLU A 172 3.65 10.58 17.59
N ARG A 173 4.91 10.14 17.65
CA ARG A 173 6.05 11.03 17.94
C ARG A 173 6.36 11.98 16.78
N LEU A 174 6.11 11.54 15.55
CA LEU A 174 6.32 12.28 14.30
C LEU A 174 5.04 12.98 13.81
N LYS A 175 4.26 13.57 14.74
CA LYS A 175 2.95 14.19 14.47
C LYS A 175 2.93 15.33 13.45
N GLU A 176 4.09 15.90 13.14
CA GLU A 176 4.22 16.90 12.08
C GLU A 176 4.10 16.30 10.66
N PHE A 177 4.33 14.99 10.54
CA PHE A 177 4.30 14.24 9.26
C PHE A 177 3.14 13.25 9.18
N TYR A 178 2.65 12.77 10.31
CA TYR A 178 1.59 11.76 10.38
C TYR A 178 0.36 12.33 11.08
N GLY A 179 -0.74 12.36 10.34
CA GLY A 179 -2.03 12.78 10.86
C GLY A 179 -2.89 11.61 11.35
N GLU A 180 -4.13 11.95 11.70
CA GLU A 180 -5.11 11.00 12.24
C GLU A 180 -5.44 9.88 11.26
N MET A 181 -5.46 10.16 9.94
CA MET A 181 -5.61 9.12 8.91
C MET A 181 -4.49 8.09 8.96
N ASN A 182 -3.24 8.51 9.20
CA ASN A 182 -2.09 7.61 9.25
C ASN A 182 -2.04 6.77 10.54
N LEU A 183 -2.53 7.33 11.65
CA LEU A 183 -2.69 6.62 12.91
C LEU A 183 -3.86 5.62 12.84
N GLY A 184 -4.97 6.06 12.23
CA GLY A 184 -6.16 5.26 12.00
C GLY A 184 -5.90 4.02 11.16
N SER A 185 -5.11 4.14 10.07
CA SER A 185 -4.77 2.98 9.23
C SER A 185 -3.97 1.92 9.99
N SER A 186 -3.00 2.32 10.84
CA SER A 186 -2.25 1.38 11.67
C SER A 186 -3.15 0.68 12.70
N ALA A 187 -4.01 1.44 13.39
CA ALA A 187 -4.94 0.87 14.36
C ALA A 187 -5.95 -0.07 13.70
N TRP A 188 -6.48 0.31 12.53
CA TRP A 188 -7.39 -0.52 11.75
C TRP A 188 -6.74 -1.84 11.32
N ALA A 189 -5.51 -1.79 10.81
CA ALA A 189 -4.75 -3.00 10.47
C ALA A 189 -4.48 -3.88 11.69
N ALA A 190 -4.06 -3.30 12.82
CA ALA A 190 -3.82 -4.03 14.07
C ALA A 190 -5.09 -4.73 14.57
N TYR A 191 -6.23 -4.04 14.53
CA TYR A 191 -7.52 -4.62 14.89
C TYR A 191 -7.89 -5.82 14.00
N ARG A 192 -7.79 -5.69 12.68
CA ARG A 192 -8.13 -6.79 11.77
C ARG A 192 -7.18 -7.98 11.89
N ILE A 193 -5.89 -7.72 12.12
CA ILE A 193 -4.88 -8.78 12.25
C ILE A 193 -4.96 -9.46 13.62
N SER A 194 -5.40 -8.78 14.67
CA SER A 194 -5.54 -9.37 16.02
C SER A 194 -6.68 -10.39 16.15
N LYS A 195 -7.54 -10.55 15.13
CA LYS A 195 -8.71 -11.46 15.10
C LYS A 195 -9.69 -11.23 16.25
N ARG A 196 -9.82 -9.99 16.70
CA ARG A 196 -10.77 -9.65 17.75
C ARG A 196 -12.19 -9.63 17.20
N SER A 197 -13.14 -9.97 18.06
CA SER A 197 -14.57 -10.12 17.73
C SER A 197 -15.45 -9.00 18.28
N ASP A 198 -14.87 -7.88 18.75
CA ASP A 198 -15.62 -6.76 19.32
C ASP A 198 -16.21 -5.83 18.23
N ASP A 199 -17.42 -5.29 18.44
CA ASP A 199 -17.98 -4.25 17.56
C ASP A 199 -17.18 -2.95 17.72
N SER A 200 -16.15 -2.82 16.88
CA SER A 200 -15.18 -1.73 16.98
C SER A 200 -15.63 -0.50 16.22
N ALA A 201 -15.45 0.69 16.83
CA ALA A 201 -15.63 1.99 16.17
C ALA A 201 -14.76 2.15 14.90
N LEU A 202 -13.71 1.33 14.76
CA LEU A 202 -12.87 1.26 13.58
C LEU A 202 -13.60 0.82 12.30
N ASN A 203 -14.77 0.18 12.42
CA ASN A 203 -15.58 -0.23 11.27
C ASN A 203 -16.62 0.82 10.87
N LYS A 204 -16.71 1.95 11.58
CA LYS A 204 -17.83 2.89 11.47
C LYS A 204 -17.46 4.20 10.77
N GLY A 205 -16.19 4.38 10.38
CA GLY A 205 -15.68 5.61 9.79
C GLY A 205 -14.36 5.39 9.04
N ALA A 206 -14.12 6.12 7.94
CA ALA A 206 -12.79 6.24 7.34
C ALA A 206 -11.87 7.11 8.19
N PHE A 207 -12.47 8.05 8.93
CA PHE A 207 -11.79 8.83 9.95
C PHE A 207 -11.95 8.16 11.32
N ILE A 208 -10.85 7.61 11.81
CA ILE A 208 -10.79 6.96 13.13
C ILE A 208 -10.20 7.98 14.11
N SER A 209 -10.90 8.23 15.21
CA SER A 209 -10.42 9.20 16.21
C SER A 209 -9.09 8.76 16.85
N PRO A 210 -8.24 9.71 17.27
CA PRO A 210 -7.00 9.38 17.99
C PRO A 210 -7.23 8.51 19.22
N ALA A 211 -8.31 8.75 19.96
CA ALA A 211 -8.66 7.98 21.15
C ALA A 211 -8.99 6.51 20.81
N ALA A 212 -9.79 6.28 19.76
CA ALA A 212 -10.10 4.93 19.29
C ALA A 212 -8.85 4.20 18.77
N SER A 213 -8.03 4.90 17.98
CA SER A 213 -6.77 4.37 17.46
C SER A 213 -5.84 3.93 18.59
N LYS A 214 -5.63 4.81 19.58
CA LYS A 214 -4.76 4.54 20.73
C LYS A 214 -5.26 3.39 21.61
N SER A 215 -6.58 3.31 21.84
CA SER A 215 -7.20 2.21 22.60
C SER A 215 -6.87 0.85 21.97
N VAL A 216 -7.02 0.75 20.65
CA VAL A 216 -6.76 -0.49 19.90
C VAL A 216 -5.28 -0.88 19.96
N ILE A 217 -4.37 0.09 19.83
CA ILE A 217 -2.94 -0.16 19.90
C ILE A 217 -2.52 -0.63 21.30
N LEU A 218 -3.06 -0.02 22.36
CA LEU A 218 -2.81 -0.46 23.74
C LEU A 218 -3.33 -1.87 24.02
N GLN A 219 -4.51 -2.21 23.50
CA GLN A 219 -5.06 -3.56 23.62
C GLN A 219 -4.26 -4.58 22.80
N THR A 220 -3.81 -4.19 21.61
CA THR A 220 -2.94 -5.02 20.76
C THR A 220 -1.64 -5.32 21.47
N ARG A 221 -1.00 -4.33 22.10
CA ARG A 221 0.20 -4.51 22.92
C ARG A 221 -0.01 -5.55 24.03
N LYS A 222 -1.07 -5.42 24.81
CA LYS A 222 -1.40 -6.39 25.87
C LYS A 222 -1.63 -7.82 25.37
N GLN A 223 -2.03 -7.99 24.12
CA GLN A 223 -2.26 -9.31 23.52
C GLN A 223 -0.96 -9.98 23.06
N ILE A 224 0.05 -9.20 22.69
CA ILE A 224 1.33 -9.71 22.15
C ILE A 224 2.44 -9.80 23.22
N ASP A 225 2.31 -9.07 24.32
CA ASP A 225 3.13 -9.23 25.54
C ASP A 225 2.89 -10.61 26.17
#